data_AF-A0A432ITY8-F1
#
_entry.id   AF-A0A432ITY8-F1
#
_cell.length_a   1.000
_cell.length_b   1.000
_cell.length_c   1.000
_cell.angle_alpha   90.00
_cell.angle_beta   90.00
_cell.angle_gamma   90.00
#
_symmetry.space_group_name_H-M   'P 1'
#
loop_
_entity.id
_entity.type
_entity.pdbx_description
1 polymer ?
#
loop_
_entity_poly.entity_id
_entity_poly.type
_entity_poly.pdbx_seq_one_letter_code
_entity_poly.pdbx_strand_id
1 'polypeptide(L)'
;MSKLIEKLFKSYRDQLLHLAKLYGIVEVKGYARSAKKLTTSQLELLLIKNRIKLPINRSSDKAIAKQELKENSITNIYLSICFVIFIGCLIVVRPYIKTVVNEVKFTYVAQEYKSSETTKIKKTEKNQKTEKIQEPELFASTPDNTISLNAETTLNLFEDLNYDLKAVRAGQKVKPIYLTKLPKDLKTLGDTKTKRELFIKIVLPLILHENEKIIDDRKRLFKILGKNFNSPGEKVWLNRRFKEYKIEDKDLAELKMRMDIIPVSIAVAQAANESGWGTSRFALEGNALFGQWTWSKKGISPKNKDPDQSHKILQFQILKASVRAYKNNLNTHNAYKEFREVRAKLRQSGTTITGLALIKYLKRYASIGEKYTEIIEGIMVQNSLTDFDKANLLPTKLKKGIAL
;
A
#
# COMPACT_ATOMS: atom_id res chain seq x y z
N MET A 1 -18.02 -49.40 4.77
CA MET A 1 -19.11 -50.17 4.15
C MET A 1 -18.61 -51.36 3.29
N SER A 2 -17.37 -51.88 3.49
CA SER A 2 -16.81 -52.91 2.60
C SER A 2 -16.92 -54.35 3.12
N LYS A 3 -16.83 -54.60 4.43
CA LYS A 3 -16.85 -55.98 4.98
C LYS A 3 -18.24 -56.64 5.05
N LEU A 4 -19.32 -55.87 4.95
CA LEU A 4 -20.69 -56.39 5.05
C LEU A 4 -21.26 -56.84 3.69
N ILE A 5 -20.70 -56.34 2.59
CA ILE A 5 -21.19 -56.62 1.22
C ILE A 5 -20.55 -57.89 0.64
N GLU A 6 -19.30 -58.21 1.01
CA GLU A 6 -18.64 -59.46 0.58
C GLU A 6 -19.37 -60.71 1.07
N LYS A 7 -20.09 -60.63 2.20
CA LYS A 7 -20.83 -61.76 2.77
C LYS A 7 -22.18 -62.04 2.08
N LEU A 8 -22.66 -61.12 1.23
CA LEU A 8 -24.03 -61.12 0.69
C LEU A 8 -24.12 -61.55 -0.79
N PHE A 9 -23.01 -61.52 -1.53
CA PHE A 9 -22.99 -61.82 -2.97
C PHE A 9 -21.91 -62.84 -3.32
N LYS A 10 -22.26 -63.86 -4.10
CA LYS A 10 -21.37 -64.97 -4.47
C LYS A 10 -20.26 -64.58 -5.44
N SER A 11 -20.43 -63.51 -6.23
CA SER A 11 -19.42 -63.03 -7.19
C SER A 11 -19.45 -61.52 -7.37
N TYR A 12 -18.33 -60.95 -7.81
CA TYR A 12 -18.23 -59.52 -8.17
C TYR A 12 -19.26 -59.13 -9.25
N ARG A 13 -19.51 -60.03 -10.19
CA ARG A 13 -20.54 -59.83 -11.23
C ARG A 13 -21.94 -59.70 -10.63
N ASP A 14 -22.25 -60.46 -9.58
CA ASP A 14 -23.54 -60.40 -8.91
C ASP A 14 -23.71 -59.07 -8.15
N GLN A 15 -22.62 -58.52 -7.61
CA GLN A 15 -22.63 -57.18 -7.00
C GLN A 15 -22.97 -56.10 -8.03
N LEU A 16 -22.38 -56.17 -9.24
CA LEU A 16 -22.66 -55.24 -10.34
C LEU A 16 -24.11 -55.35 -10.83
N LEU A 17 -24.65 -56.58 -10.96
CA LEU A 17 -26.04 -56.79 -11.34
C LEU A 17 -27.01 -56.27 -10.27
N HIS A 18 -26.70 -56.48 -8.99
CA HIS A 18 -27.50 -55.96 -7.90
C HIS A 18 -27.53 -54.43 -7.91
N LEU A 19 -26.37 -53.78 -8.07
CA LEU A 19 -26.27 -52.33 -8.23
C LEU A 19 -27.07 -51.83 -9.42
N ALA A 20 -26.91 -52.45 -10.59
CA ALA A 20 -27.65 -52.05 -11.79
C ALA A 20 -29.17 -52.18 -11.61
N LYS A 21 -29.63 -53.20 -10.88
CA LYS A 21 -31.06 -53.39 -10.56
C LYS A 21 -31.55 -52.38 -9.53
N LEU A 22 -30.76 -52.12 -8.48
CA LEU A 22 -31.06 -51.16 -7.41
C LEU A 22 -31.22 -49.74 -7.96
N TYR A 23 -30.31 -49.31 -8.83
CA TYR A 23 -30.34 -47.99 -9.48
C TYR A 23 -31.19 -47.96 -10.75
N GLY A 24 -31.84 -49.07 -11.10
CA GLY A 24 -32.86 -49.12 -12.14
C GLY A 24 -32.37 -48.93 -13.58
N ILE A 25 -31.11 -49.27 -13.90
CA ILE A 25 -30.50 -49.08 -15.23
C ILE A 25 -31.29 -49.82 -16.31
N VAL A 26 -31.86 -49.07 -17.26
CA VAL A 26 -32.81 -49.57 -18.27
C VAL A 26 -32.13 -50.56 -19.21
N GLU A 27 -30.89 -50.30 -19.59
CA GLU A 27 -30.11 -51.16 -20.48
C GLU A 27 -29.93 -52.55 -19.87
N VAL A 28 -29.62 -52.64 -18.58
CA VAL A 28 -29.43 -53.94 -17.89
C VAL A 28 -30.75 -54.71 -17.76
N LYS A 29 -31.87 -54.01 -17.55
CA LYS A 29 -33.22 -54.62 -17.55
C LYS A 29 -33.59 -55.20 -18.92
N GLY A 30 -33.21 -54.53 -20.00
CA GLY A 30 -33.42 -55.01 -21.37
C GLY A 30 -32.68 -56.31 -21.67
N TYR A 31 -31.42 -56.41 -21.24
CA TYR A 31 -30.63 -57.63 -21.43
C TYR A 31 -31.07 -58.80 -20.54
N ALA A 32 -31.61 -58.53 -19.34
CA ALA A 32 -32.16 -59.59 -18.48
C ALA A 32 -33.34 -60.34 -19.10
N ARG A 33 -34.05 -59.71 -20.06
CA ARG A 33 -35.14 -60.33 -20.84
C ARG A 33 -34.66 -60.99 -22.14
N SER A 34 -33.40 -60.78 -22.52
CA SER A 34 -32.79 -61.35 -23.72
C SER A 34 -31.97 -62.60 -23.37
N ALA A 35 -31.81 -63.54 -24.30
CA ALA A 35 -30.92 -64.69 -24.10
C ALA A 35 -29.41 -64.33 -24.01
N LYS A 36 -29.04 -63.04 -24.18
CA LYS A 36 -27.65 -62.56 -24.17
C LYS A 36 -27.27 -62.03 -22.79
N LYS A 37 -26.18 -62.56 -22.21
CA LYS A 37 -25.64 -62.12 -20.92
C LYS A 37 -24.57 -61.04 -21.11
N LEU A 38 -24.68 -59.92 -20.39
CA LEU A 38 -23.62 -58.91 -20.30
C LEU A 38 -22.40 -59.46 -19.55
N THR A 39 -21.22 -59.15 -20.07
CA THR A 39 -19.92 -59.39 -19.41
C THR A 39 -19.72 -58.44 -18.22
N THR A 40 -18.79 -58.77 -17.32
CA THR A 40 -18.43 -57.92 -16.16
C THR A 40 -17.99 -56.53 -16.61
N SER A 41 -17.12 -56.43 -17.61
CA SER A 41 -16.63 -55.16 -18.16
C SER A 41 -17.74 -54.31 -18.75
N GLN A 42 -18.73 -54.92 -19.42
CA GLN A 42 -19.89 -54.20 -19.95
C GLN A 42 -20.81 -53.68 -18.84
N LEU A 43 -20.98 -54.45 -17.74
CA LEU A 43 -21.74 -54.01 -16.58
C LEU A 43 -21.04 -52.85 -15.84
N GLU A 44 -19.71 -52.91 -15.70
CA GLU A 44 -18.90 -51.81 -15.13
C GLU A 44 -19.06 -50.52 -15.94
N LEU A 45 -18.93 -50.61 -17.27
CA LEU A 45 -19.09 -49.46 -18.16
C LEU A 45 -20.50 -48.84 -18.07
N LEU A 46 -21.55 -49.66 -17.99
CA LEU A 46 -22.92 -49.16 -17.84
C LEU A 46 -23.13 -48.45 -16.50
N LEU A 47 -22.53 -48.95 -15.41
CA LEU A 47 -22.59 -48.31 -14.10
C LEU A 47 -21.81 -47.00 -14.06
N ILE A 48 -20.60 -46.95 -14.65
CA ILE A 48 -19.80 -45.73 -14.78
C ILE A 48 -20.53 -44.68 -15.62
N LYS A 49 -21.11 -45.07 -16.77
CA LYS A 49 -21.88 -44.18 -17.65
C LYS A 49 -23.04 -43.53 -16.90
N ASN A 50 -23.67 -44.26 -15.99
CA ASN A 50 -24.76 -43.78 -15.13
C ASN A 50 -24.26 -43.14 -13.80
N ARG A 51 -22.96 -42.83 -13.69
CA ARG A 51 -22.33 -42.18 -12.52
C ARG A 51 -22.45 -42.96 -11.20
N ILE A 52 -22.60 -44.28 -11.26
CA ILE A 52 -22.71 -45.15 -10.08
C ILE A 52 -21.32 -45.66 -9.70
N LYS A 53 -20.95 -45.50 -8.42
CA LYS A 53 -19.66 -45.97 -7.90
C LYS A 53 -19.59 -47.50 -7.91
N LEU A 54 -18.52 -48.04 -8.47
CA LEU A 54 -18.27 -49.48 -8.53
C LEU A 54 -17.80 -50.04 -7.18
N PRO A 55 -18.11 -51.31 -6.85
CA PRO A 55 -17.48 -52.01 -5.74
C PRO A 55 -15.98 -52.22 -6.01
N ILE A 56 -15.18 -52.22 -4.94
CA ILE A 56 -13.72 -52.28 -5.00
C ILE A 56 -13.27 -53.65 -5.54
N ASN A 57 -12.70 -53.68 -6.75
CA ASN A 57 -12.03 -54.84 -7.33
C ASN A 57 -10.86 -54.36 -8.21
N ARG A 58 -9.71 -55.04 -8.15
CA ARG A 58 -8.42 -54.64 -8.78
C ARG A 58 -8.43 -54.62 -10.32
N SER A 59 -9.50 -55.04 -10.99
CA SER A 59 -9.56 -55.07 -12.46
C SER A 59 -9.99 -53.74 -13.12
N SER A 60 -10.71 -52.88 -12.40
CA SER A 60 -11.32 -51.65 -12.98
C SER A 60 -10.42 -50.41 -12.93
N ASP A 61 -9.34 -50.43 -12.13
CA ASP A 61 -8.41 -49.30 -11.99
C ASP A 61 -7.73 -48.92 -13.32
N LYS A 62 -7.42 -49.90 -14.18
CA LYS A 62 -6.79 -49.64 -15.50
C LYS A 62 -7.74 -48.97 -16.50
N ALA A 63 -9.04 -49.28 -16.45
CA ALA A 63 -10.02 -48.71 -17.38
C ALA A 63 -10.39 -47.28 -16.99
N ILE A 64 -10.58 -47.03 -15.68
CA ILE A 64 -10.85 -45.71 -15.11
C ILE A 64 -9.67 -44.77 -15.36
N ALA A 65 -8.43 -45.21 -15.08
CA ALA A 65 -7.23 -44.40 -15.29
C ALA A 65 -7.01 -44.02 -16.77
N LYS A 66 -7.32 -44.94 -17.72
CA LYS A 66 -7.18 -44.66 -19.16
C LYS A 66 -8.21 -43.64 -19.65
N GLN A 67 -9.41 -43.63 -19.06
CA GLN A 67 -10.46 -42.70 -19.42
C GLN A 67 -10.22 -41.30 -18.83
N GLU A 68 -9.78 -41.22 -17.57
CA GLU A 68 -9.36 -39.95 -16.94
C GLU A 68 -8.15 -39.32 -17.65
N LEU A 69 -7.16 -40.11 -18.08
CA LEU A 69 -6.03 -39.60 -18.87
C LEU A 69 -6.48 -39.00 -20.21
N LYS A 70 -7.45 -39.62 -20.88
CA LYS A 70 -7.97 -39.12 -22.17
C LYS A 70 -8.74 -37.81 -21.98
N GLU A 71 -9.60 -37.71 -20.96
CA GLU A 71 -10.34 -36.48 -20.66
C GLU A 71 -9.41 -35.32 -20.25
N ASN A 72 -8.40 -35.60 -19.42
CA ASN A 72 -7.43 -34.60 -18.96
C ASN A 72 -6.49 -34.14 -20.09
N SER A 73 -6.12 -35.03 -21.02
CA SER A 73 -5.30 -34.66 -22.19
C SER A 73 -6.05 -33.73 -23.15
N ILE A 74 -7.34 -33.99 -23.41
CA ILE A 74 -8.18 -33.15 -24.29
C ILE A 74 -8.39 -31.76 -23.68
N THR A 75 -8.73 -31.68 -22.38
CA THR A 75 -8.91 -30.41 -21.68
C THR A 75 -7.64 -29.57 -21.67
N ASN A 76 -6.47 -30.18 -21.43
CA ASN A 76 -5.18 -29.49 -21.47
C ASN A 76 -4.81 -28.98 -22.87
N ILE A 77 -5.18 -29.71 -23.93
CA ILE A 77 -4.99 -29.24 -25.32
C ILE A 77 -5.85 -27.99 -25.59
N TYR A 78 -7.13 -28.02 -25.20
CA TYR A 78 -8.01 -26.85 -25.35
C TYR A 78 -7.51 -25.63 -24.56
N LEU A 79 -7.08 -25.83 -23.31
CA LEU A 79 -6.51 -24.76 -22.48
C LEU A 79 -5.25 -24.15 -23.10
N SER A 80 -4.38 -24.99 -23.66
CA SER A 80 -3.14 -24.54 -24.32
C SER A 80 -3.44 -23.72 -25.57
N ILE A 81 -4.40 -24.14 -26.39
CA ILE A 81 -4.85 -23.39 -27.58
C ILE A 81 -5.46 -22.05 -27.18
N CYS A 82 -6.36 -22.03 -26.19
CA CYS A 82 -6.95 -20.80 -25.67
C CYS A 82 -5.90 -19.81 -25.14
N PHE A 83 -4.87 -20.31 -24.47
CA PHE A 83 -3.79 -19.47 -23.94
C PHE A 83 -2.94 -18.83 -25.05
N VAL A 84 -2.63 -19.59 -26.11
CA VAL A 84 -1.91 -19.06 -27.29
C VAL A 84 -2.75 -17.98 -28.01
N ILE A 85 -4.05 -18.22 -28.18
CA ILE A 85 -4.98 -17.24 -28.76
C ILE A 85 -5.03 -15.97 -27.89
N PHE A 86 -5.11 -16.12 -26.57
CA PHE A 86 -5.12 -14.99 -25.64
C PHE A 86 -3.85 -14.13 -25.75
N ILE A 87 -2.67 -14.75 -25.81
CA ILE A 87 -1.40 -14.04 -26.01
C ILE A 87 -1.38 -13.33 -27.37
N GLY A 88 -1.86 -13.98 -28.43
CA GLY A 88 -1.99 -13.35 -29.75
C GLY A 88 -2.87 -12.10 -29.73
N CYS A 89 -4.02 -12.19 -29.06
CA CYS A 89 -4.93 -11.04 -28.88
C CYS A 89 -4.25 -9.88 -28.14
N LEU A 90 -3.45 -10.13 -27.09
CA LEU A 90 -2.73 -9.08 -26.38
C LEU A 90 -1.70 -8.35 -27.27
N ILE A 91 -1.07 -9.06 -28.20
CA ILE A 91 -0.10 -8.47 -29.15
C ILE A 91 -0.82 -7.60 -30.18
N VAL A 92 -1.95 -8.09 -30.73
CA VAL A 92 -2.75 -7.36 -31.74
C VAL A 92 -3.41 -6.11 -31.14
N VAL A 93 -3.85 -6.17 -29.89
CA VAL A 93 -4.51 -5.03 -29.21
C VAL A 93 -3.51 -3.93 -28.81
N ARG A 94 -2.20 -4.24 -28.72
CA ARG A 94 -1.14 -3.28 -28.31
C ARG A 94 -1.06 -2.00 -29.16
N PRO A 95 -1.07 -2.03 -30.51
CA PRO A 95 -1.12 -0.81 -31.32
C PRO A 95 -2.43 -0.02 -31.15
N TYR A 96 -3.57 -0.71 -30.98
CA TYR A 96 -4.88 -0.05 -30.79
C TYR A 96 -5.00 0.65 -29.42
N ILE A 97 -4.42 0.08 -28.36
CA ILE A 97 -4.31 0.74 -27.06
C ILE A 97 -3.45 2.00 -27.17
N LYS A 98 -2.35 1.97 -27.93
CA LYS A 98 -1.50 3.16 -28.12
C LYS A 98 -2.23 4.27 -28.87
N THR A 99 -3.02 3.97 -29.90
CA THR A 99 -3.78 4.98 -30.65
C THR A 99 -4.87 5.61 -29.79
N VAL A 100 -5.66 4.81 -29.07
CA VAL A 100 -6.71 5.32 -28.17
C VAL A 100 -6.11 6.12 -27.01
N VAL A 101 -5.04 5.65 -26.37
CA VAL A 101 -4.39 6.37 -25.26
C VAL A 101 -3.73 7.67 -25.75
N ASN A 102 -3.21 7.70 -26.98
CA ASN A 102 -2.69 8.93 -27.57
C ASN A 102 -3.82 9.89 -27.93
N GLU A 103 -4.90 9.45 -28.57
CA GLU A 103 -6.08 10.30 -28.85
C GLU A 103 -6.69 10.88 -27.58
N VAL A 104 -6.83 10.06 -26.54
CA VAL A 104 -7.33 10.49 -25.23
C VAL A 104 -6.35 11.45 -24.54
N LYS A 105 -5.03 11.23 -24.65
CA LYS A 105 -4.03 12.21 -24.17
C LYS A 105 -4.05 13.52 -24.96
N PHE A 106 -4.23 13.47 -26.27
CA PHE A 106 -4.30 14.69 -27.10
C PHE A 106 -5.59 15.46 -26.85
N THR A 107 -6.73 14.81 -26.58
CA THR A 107 -7.97 15.51 -26.25
C THR A 107 -7.92 16.16 -24.86
N TYR A 108 -7.34 15.50 -23.85
CA TYR A 108 -7.14 16.11 -22.53
C TYR A 108 -6.10 17.24 -22.54
N VAL A 109 -5.00 17.08 -23.29
CA VAL A 109 -3.99 18.14 -23.44
C VAL A 109 -4.54 19.31 -24.27
N ALA A 110 -5.31 19.07 -25.33
CA ALA A 110 -5.96 20.14 -26.09
C ALA A 110 -7.07 20.86 -25.31
N GLN A 111 -7.75 20.18 -24.37
CA GLN A 111 -8.69 20.81 -23.43
C GLN A 111 -7.98 21.69 -22.38
N GLU A 112 -6.81 21.29 -21.90
CA GLU A 112 -6.01 22.14 -20.99
C GLU A 112 -5.42 23.37 -21.69
N TYR A 113 -5.08 23.30 -22.98
CA TYR A 113 -4.52 24.44 -23.72
C TYR A 113 -5.56 25.42 -24.31
N LYS A 114 -6.84 25.05 -24.41
CA LYS A 114 -7.90 25.96 -24.91
C LYS A 114 -8.64 26.76 -23.84
N SER A 115 -8.34 26.58 -22.55
CA SER A 115 -9.08 27.22 -21.45
C SER A 115 -8.42 28.47 -20.85
N SER A 116 -7.43 29.07 -21.52
CA SER A 116 -6.88 30.37 -21.13
C SER A 116 -6.69 31.31 -22.32
N GLU A 117 -7.80 31.82 -22.88
CA GLU A 117 -7.87 33.15 -23.50
C GLU A 117 -9.34 33.59 -23.73
N THR A 118 -9.71 34.70 -23.07
CA THR A 118 -10.72 35.73 -23.42
C THR A 118 -12.25 35.41 -23.48
N THR A 119 -12.93 35.75 -22.36
CA THR A 119 -14.04 36.75 -22.24
C THR A 119 -15.48 36.51 -22.80
N LYS A 120 -16.44 36.57 -21.86
CA LYS A 120 -17.88 37.02 -21.88
C LYS A 120 -19.05 36.04 -22.15
N ILE A 121 -19.85 35.87 -21.08
CA ILE A 121 -21.33 35.85 -20.95
C ILE A 121 -22.13 34.73 -21.67
N LYS A 122 -22.69 33.77 -20.91
CA LYS A 122 -24.14 33.66 -20.55
C LYS A 122 -24.43 32.36 -19.76
N LYS A 123 -25.38 32.47 -18.83
CA LYS A 123 -25.99 31.41 -18.00
C LYS A 123 -26.44 30.22 -18.86
N THR A 124 -26.33 28.99 -18.35
CA THR A 124 -27.46 28.03 -18.20
C THR A 124 -27.05 26.90 -17.25
N GLU A 125 -27.93 26.59 -16.30
CA GLU A 125 -27.85 25.45 -15.39
C GLU A 125 -27.92 24.11 -16.13
N LYS A 126 -27.16 23.11 -15.68
CA LYS A 126 -27.63 21.72 -15.64
C LYS A 126 -26.81 20.85 -14.70
N ASN A 127 -27.53 20.24 -13.77
CA ASN A 127 -27.13 19.15 -12.89
C ASN A 127 -26.46 18.00 -13.66
N GLN A 128 -25.41 17.37 -13.08
CA GLN A 128 -25.54 16.05 -12.45
C GLN A 128 -24.18 15.46 -11.99
N LYS A 129 -24.26 14.84 -10.79
CA LYS A 129 -23.55 13.65 -10.30
C LYS A 129 -22.08 13.77 -9.91
N THR A 130 -21.90 14.06 -8.62
CA THR A 130 -20.69 13.82 -7.83
C THR A 130 -20.51 12.32 -7.59
N GLU A 131 -19.51 11.70 -8.22
CA GLU A 131 -18.99 10.42 -7.78
C GLU A 131 -18.13 10.61 -6.52
N LYS A 132 -18.55 9.97 -5.43
CA LYS A 132 -17.85 9.95 -4.14
C LYS A 132 -16.53 9.17 -4.28
N ILE A 133 -15.41 9.87 -4.17
CA ILE A 133 -14.12 9.24 -3.88
C ILE A 133 -14.15 8.81 -2.40
N GLN A 134 -14.16 7.50 -2.13
CA GLN A 134 -13.97 6.96 -0.79
C GLN A 134 -12.52 7.17 -0.34
N GLU A 135 -12.32 8.08 0.60
CA GLU A 135 -11.07 8.24 1.34
C GLU A 135 -10.78 6.98 2.20
N PRO A 136 -9.51 6.58 2.37
CA PRO A 136 -9.15 5.50 3.29
C PRO A 136 -9.52 5.90 4.72
N GLU A 137 -10.18 4.99 5.44
CA GLU A 137 -10.53 5.12 6.86
C GLU A 137 -9.32 5.55 7.70
N LEU A 138 -9.20 6.86 7.94
CA LEU A 138 -8.22 7.43 8.85
C LEU A 138 -8.97 7.85 10.11
N PHE A 139 -8.94 6.94 11.09
CA PHE A 139 -9.34 7.09 12.49
C PHE A 139 -10.73 7.70 12.76
N ALA A 140 -11.65 6.83 13.18
CA ALA A 140 -12.88 7.20 13.85
C ALA A 140 -12.60 8.12 15.05
N SER A 141 -13.48 9.09 15.24
CA SER A 141 -13.48 10.11 16.28
C SER A 141 -13.47 9.51 17.69
N THR A 142 -12.31 9.57 18.34
CA THR A 142 -12.21 9.53 19.81
C THR A 142 -12.17 10.96 20.35
N PRO A 143 -12.68 11.22 21.57
CA PRO A 143 -12.63 12.56 22.18
C PRO A 143 -11.19 13.12 22.22
N ASP A 144 -11.07 14.43 21.99
CA ASP A 144 -9.81 15.14 21.75
C ASP A 144 -8.98 15.28 23.04
N ASN A 145 -8.31 14.20 23.45
CA ASN A 145 -7.34 14.20 24.55
C ASN A 145 -5.98 14.83 24.15
N THR A 146 -5.96 15.81 23.23
CA THR A 146 -4.71 16.44 22.76
C THR A 146 -4.40 17.69 23.58
N ILE A 147 -3.37 17.60 24.43
CA ILE A 147 -2.89 18.69 25.26
C ILE A 147 -1.73 19.39 24.53
N SER A 148 -1.85 20.70 24.34
CA SER A 148 -0.75 21.57 23.91
C SER A 148 -0.03 22.10 25.15
N LEU A 149 1.26 21.83 25.25
CA LEU A 149 2.13 22.49 26.24
C LEU A 149 2.48 23.91 25.74
N ASN A 150 2.86 24.81 26.65
CA ASN A 150 3.49 26.08 26.26
C ASN A 150 4.99 25.85 25.97
N ALA A 151 5.66 26.85 25.39
CA ALA A 151 7.02 26.71 24.92
C ALA A 151 8.03 26.47 26.06
N GLU A 152 7.88 27.20 27.16
CA GLU A 152 8.72 27.09 28.35
C GLU A 152 8.59 25.72 29.03
N THR A 153 7.37 25.23 29.23
CA THR A 153 7.11 23.89 29.79
C THR A 153 7.69 22.80 28.88
N THR A 154 7.63 23.01 27.56
CA THR A 154 8.23 22.06 26.61
C THR A 154 9.76 22.07 26.68
N LEU A 155 10.38 23.23 26.88
CA LEU A 155 11.82 23.34 27.11
C LEU A 155 12.22 22.64 28.40
N ASN A 156 11.55 22.94 29.52
CA ASN A 156 11.80 22.31 30.81
C ASN A 156 11.63 20.79 30.74
N LEU A 157 10.58 20.29 30.07
CA LEU A 157 10.39 18.87 29.83
C LEU A 157 11.59 18.24 29.10
N PHE A 158 12.15 18.92 28.10
CA PHE A 158 13.32 18.41 27.38
C PHE A 158 14.60 18.51 28.20
N GLU A 159 14.75 19.51 29.04
CA GLU A 159 15.88 19.65 29.98
C GLU A 159 15.85 18.57 31.05
N ASP A 160 14.70 18.35 31.71
CA ASP A 160 14.49 17.30 32.72
C ASP A 160 14.76 15.92 32.15
N LEU A 161 14.37 15.71 30.89
CA LEU A 161 14.63 14.48 30.18
C LEU A 161 16.04 14.44 29.58
N ASN A 162 16.91 15.41 29.83
CA ASN A 162 18.27 15.50 29.27
C ASN A 162 18.29 15.22 27.75
N TYR A 163 17.38 15.87 27.02
CA TYR A 163 17.22 15.78 25.58
C TYR A 163 17.80 17.02 24.91
N ASP A 164 19.04 16.88 24.45
CA ASP A 164 19.80 17.94 23.81
C ASP A 164 20.23 17.57 22.38
N LEU A 165 20.16 18.53 21.47
CA LEU A 165 20.54 18.31 20.07
C LEU A 165 22.05 18.18 19.90
N LYS A 166 22.89 18.79 20.75
CA LYS A 166 24.35 18.59 20.65
C LYS A 166 24.71 17.16 21.01
N ALA A 167 24.11 16.62 22.07
CA ALA A 167 24.30 15.22 22.44
C ALA A 167 23.78 14.26 21.35
N VAL A 168 22.64 14.57 20.71
CA VAL A 168 22.16 13.79 19.55
C VAL A 168 23.15 13.84 18.38
N ARG A 169 23.72 15.01 18.06
CA ARG A 169 24.77 15.15 17.04
C ARG A 169 26.03 14.34 17.39
N ALA A 170 26.34 14.23 18.68
CA ALA A 170 27.43 13.38 19.19
C ALA A 170 27.09 11.87 19.21
N GLY A 171 25.91 11.47 18.73
CA GLY A 171 25.50 10.06 18.60
C GLY A 171 24.55 9.56 19.69
N GLN A 172 24.09 10.42 20.60
CA GLN A 172 23.04 10.04 21.55
C GLN A 172 21.75 9.71 20.79
N LYS A 173 21.07 8.64 21.22
CA LYS A 173 19.78 8.27 20.64
C LYS A 173 18.70 9.29 21.02
N VAL A 174 17.86 9.62 20.05
CA VAL A 174 16.78 10.60 20.20
C VAL A 174 15.70 10.04 21.12
N LYS A 175 15.26 10.84 22.09
CA LYS A 175 14.21 10.43 23.03
C LYS A 175 12.84 10.40 22.32
N PRO A 176 12.06 9.32 22.47
CA PRO A 176 10.79 9.11 21.76
C PRO A 176 9.65 9.90 22.42
N ILE A 177 9.83 11.21 22.55
CA ILE A 177 8.84 12.13 23.13
C ILE A 177 7.96 12.62 21.98
N TYR A 178 6.66 12.34 22.05
CA TYR A 178 5.72 12.65 20.97
C TYR A 178 4.68 13.65 21.44
N LEU A 179 4.94 14.94 21.20
CA LEU A 179 3.92 15.96 21.41
C LEU A 179 2.77 15.79 20.41
N THR A 180 1.55 15.97 20.88
CA THR A 180 0.36 15.90 20.04
C THR A 180 0.16 17.17 19.22
N LYS A 181 0.50 18.33 19.80
CA LYS A 181 0.39 19.68 19.22
C LYS A 181 1.68 20.48 19.46
N LEU A 182 1.92 21.49 18.61
CA LEU A 182 2.99 22.46 18.80
C LEU A 182 2.63 23.46 19.92
N PRO A 183 3.62 24.01 20.66
CA PRO A 183 3.38 25.12 21.57
C PRO A 183 2.75 26.32 20.88
N LYS A 184 1.61 26.80 21.40
CA LYS A 184 0.86 27.92 20.79
C LYS A 184 1.61 29.25 20.83
N ASP A 185 2.45 29.40 21.84
CA ASP A 185 3.28 30.54 22.16
C ASP A 185 4.69 30.44 21.52
N LEU A 186 4.93 29.50 20.59
CA LEU A 186 6.23 29.37 19.91
C LEU A 186 6.69 30.69 19.23
N LYS A 187 5.74 31.54 18.85
CA LYS A 187 6.00 32.86 18.25
C LYS A 187 6.54 33.89 19.26
N THR A 188 6.25 33.72 20.56
CA THR A 188 6.68 34.65 21.62
C THR A 188 8.06 34.34 22.17
N LEU A 189 8.66 33.20 21.80
CA LEU A 189 10.08 32.92 22.06
C LEU A 189 10.95 33.96 21.34
N GLY A 190 11.67 34.77 22.12
CA GLY A 190 12.48 35.88 21.61
C GLY A 190 13.72 35.44 20.82
N ASP A 191 14.41 34.39 21.28
CA ASP A 191 15.61 33.91 20.58
C ASP A 191 15.26 33.01 19.39
N THR A 192 15.67 33.45 18.20
CA THR A 192 15.44 32.70 16.95
C THR A 192 16.15 31.35 16.98
N LYS A 193 17.33 31.24 17.59
CA LYS A 193 18.06 29.98 17.67
C LYS A 193 17.32 28.98 18.56
N THR A 194 16.94 29.39 19.76
CA THR A 194 16.14 28.59 20.71
C THR A 194 14.84 28.11 20.08
N LYS A 195 14.13 28.97 19.35
CA LYS A 195 12.92 28.58 18.62
C LYS A 195 13.18 27.48 17.59
N ARG A 196 14.25 27.60 16.79
CA ARG A 196 14.63 26.59 15.79
C ARG A 196 15.02 25.27 16.45
N GLU A 197 15.81 25.31 17.52
CA GLU A 197 16.22 24.13 18.25
C GLU A 197 15.03 23.43 18.92
N LEU A 198 14.13 24.17 19.55
CA LEU A 198 12.90 23.64 20.13
C LEU A 198 12.04 22.97 19.04
N PHE A 199 11.85 23.63 17.90
CA PHE A 199 11.12 23.05 16.78
C PHE A 199 11.74 21.72 16.32
N ILE A 200 13.07 21.69 16.12
CA ILE A 200 13.80 20.46 15.75
C ILE A 200 13.60 19.37 16.80
N LYS A 201 13.74 19.70 18.10
CA LYS A 201 13.53 18.75 19.21
C LYS A 201 12.14 18.12 19.15
N ILE A 202 11.10 18.89 18.81
CA ILE A 202 9.71 18.40 18.70
C ILE A 202 9.53 17.49 17.47
N VAL A 203 10.02 17.89 16.29
CA VAL A 203 9.73 17.16 15.04
C VAL A 203 10.63 15.95 14.81
N LEU A 204 11.87 15.99 15.28
CA LEU A 204 12.87 14.94 15.07
C LEU A 204 12.39 13.54 15.50
N PRO A 205 11.86 13.31 16.73
CA PRO A 205 11.39 12.00 17.12
C PRO A 205 10.20 11.50 16.30
N LEU A 206 9.31 12.40 15.86
CA LEU A 206 8.18 12.05 15.00
C LEU A 206 8.64 11.56 13.63
N ILE A 207 9.63 12.25 13.05
CA ILE A 207 10.25 11.88 11.77
C ILE A 207 10.98 10.55 11.92
N LEU A 208 11.81 10.38 12.94
CA LEU A 208 12.53 9.12 13.13
C LEU A 208 11.57 7.95 13.33
N HIS A 209 10.49 8.14 14.10
CA HIS A 209 9.50 7.10 14.35
C HIS A 209 8.86 6.56 13.06
N GLU A 210 8.40 7.46 12.18
CA GLU A 210 7.81 7.01 10.92
C GLU A 210 8.87 6.41 9.96
N ASN A 211 10.16 6.80 10.06
CA ASN A 211 11.24 6.14 9.31
C ASN A 211 11.51 4.74 9.84
N GLU A 212 11.58 4.54 11.17
CA GLU A 212 11.74 3.22 11.79
C GLU A 212 10.59 2.28 11.40
N LYS A 213 9.35 2.78 11.39
CA LYS A 213 8.19 2.01 10.93
C LYS A 213 8.35 1.57 9.47
N ILE A 214 8.82 2.45 8.59
CA ILE A 214 9.09 2.10 7.18
C ILE A 214 10.22 1.06 7.08
N ILE A 215 11.29 1.22 7.87
CA ILE A 215 12.41 0.27 7.92
C ILE A 215 11.93 -1.11 8.36
N ASP A 216 11.09 -1.19 9.39
CA ASP A 216 10.57 -2.45 9.90
C ASP A 216 9.58 -3.11 8.93
N ASP A 217 8.71 -2.32 8.29
CA ASP A 217 7.88 -2.79 7.19
C ASP A 217 8.74 -3.33 6.04
N ARG A 218 9.85 -2.64 5.71
CA ARG A 218 10.77 -3.06 4.67
C ARG A 218 11.49 -4.36 5.04
N LYS A 219 11.96 -4.52 6.28
CA LYS A 219 12.53 -5.80 6.77
C LYS A 219 11.51 -6.92 6.63
N ARG A 220 10.25 -6.67 7.01
CA ARG A 220 9.16 -7.64 6.85
C ARG A 220 8.90 -7.97 5.38
N LEU A 221 8.89 -6.97 4.49
CA LEU A 221 8.75 -7.16 3.05
C LEU A 221 9.82 -8.11 2.52
N PHE A 222 11.10 -7.84 2.77
CA PHE A 222 12.18 -8.70 2.28
C PHE A 222 12.16 -10.11 2.90
N LYS A 223 11.75 -10.23 4.17
CA LYS A 223 11.53 -11.54 4.79
C LYS A 223 10.42 -12.34 4.10
N ILE A 224 9.33 -11.68 3.68
CA ILE A 224 8.23 -12.32 2.94
C ILE A 224 8.71 -12.72 1.54
N LEU A 225 9.43 -11.83 0.86
CA LEU A 225 9.93 -12.07 -0.50
C LEU A 225 10.97 -13.18 -0.61
N GLY A 226 11.69 -13.47 0.48
CA GLY A 226 12.64 -14.58 0.54
C GLY A 226 11.99 -15.95 0.77
N LYS A 227 10.66 -16.05 0.83
CA LYS A 227 9.93 -17.31 1.04
C LYS A 227 9.38 -17.86 -0.26
N ASN A 228 9.32 -19.19 -0.35
CA ASN A 228 8.63 -19.90 -1.44
C ASN A 228 7.10 -19.77 -1.31
N PHE A 229 6.58 -19.76 -0.07
CA PHE A 229 5.15 -19.67 0.20
C PHE A 229 4.86 -18.64 1.29
N ASN A 230 3.88 -17.77 1.02
CA ASN A 230 3.42 -16.74 1.95
C ASN A 230 2.19 -17.22 2.72
N SER A 231 2.20 -17.06 4.03
CA SER A 231 1.04 -17.33 4.88
C SER A 231 -0.14 -16.40 4.53
N PRO A 232 -1.40 -16.77 4.87
CA PRO A 232 -2.55 -15.89 4.67
C PRO A 232 -2.36 -14.50 5.29
N GLY A 233 -1.78 -14.41 6.50
CA GLY A 233 -1.48 -13.15 7.16
C GLY A 233 -0.45 -12.29 6.42
N GLU A 234 0.54 -12.91 5.78
CA GLU A 234 1.52 -12.20 4.93
C GLU A 234 0.88 -11.69 3.64
N LYS A 235 -0.01 -12.46 3.02
CA LYS A 235 -0.78 -12.02 1.84
C LYS A 235 -1.67 -10.83 2.18
N VAL A 236 -2.37 -10.87 3.32
CA VAL A 236 -3.19 -9.75 3.81
C VAL A 236 -2.31 -8.53 4.10
N TRP A 237 -1.17 -8.73 4.75
CA TRP A 237 -0.24 -7.64 5.02
C TRP A 237 0.29 -7.00 3.72
N LEU A 238 0.69 -7.78 2.72
CA LEU A 238 1.12 -7.30 1.41
C LEU A 238 0.01 -6.51 0.71
N ASN A 239 -1.22 -7.05 0.66
CA ASN A 239 -2.36 -6.34 0.08
C ASN A 239 -2.60 -4.98 0.77
N ARG A 240 -2.44 -4.91 2.10
CA ARG A 240 -2.52 -3.64 2.84
C ARG A 240 -1.39 -2.69 2.46
N ARG A 241 -0.16 -3.18 2.28
CA ARG A 241 0.98 -2.34 1.84
C ARG A 241 0.77 -1.84 0.40
N PHE A 242 0.29 -2.66 -0.54
CA PHE A 242 -0.04 -2.22 -1.89
C PHE A 242 -1.10 -1.11 -1.89
N LYS A 243 -2.15 -1.24 -1.06
CA LYS A 243 -3.16 -0.19 -0.88
C LYS A 243 -2.57 1.09 -0.27
N GLU A 244 -1.79 0.96 0.80
CA GLU A 244 -1.16 2.12 1.48
C GLU A 244 -0.21 2.87 0.55
N TYR A 245 0.56 2.15 -0.26
CA TYR A 245 1.50 2.72 -1.22
C TYR A 245 0.89 3.01 -2.59
N LYS A 246 -0.42 2.87 -2.78
CA LYS A 246 -1.16 3.16 -4.02
C LYS A 246 -0.59 2.44 -5.26
N ILE A 247 -0.43 1.13 -5.16
CA ILE A 247 0.07 0.25 -6.24
C ILE A 247 -1.06 -0.71 -6.61
N GLU A 248 -1.65 -0.52 -7.79
CA GLU A 248 -2.88 -1.21 -8.21
C GLU A 248 -2.60 -2.59 -8.82
N ASP A 249 -1.55 -2.70 -9.62
CA ASP A 249 -1.11 -3.91 -10.31
C ASP A 249 -0.34 -4.89 -9.41
N LYS A 250 -0.13 -4.51 -8.14
CA LYS A 250 0.63 -5.26 -7.13
C LYS A 250 2.08 -5.53 -7.55
N ASP A 251 2.71 -4.61 -8.27
CA ASP A 251 4.14 -4.70 -8.59
C ASP A 251 5.02 -4.61 -7.33
N LEU A 252 5.75 -5.70 -7.05
CA LEU A 252 6.68 -5.80 -5.92
C LEU A 252 7.92 -4.92 -6.12
N ALA A 253 8.36 -4.67 -7.35
CA ALA A 253 9.47 -3.77 -7.62
C ALA A 253 9.10 -2.33 -7.28
N GLU A 254 7.92 -1.89 -7.70
CA GLU A 254 7.37 -0.60 -7.28
C GLU A 254 7.19 -0.52 -5.76
N LEU A 255 6.67 -1.56 -5.10
CA LEU A 255 6.53 -1.57 -3.65
C LEU A 255 7.87 -1.42 -2.93
N LYS A 256 8.92 -2.12 -3.40
CA LYS A 256 10.28 -1.95 -2.87
C LYS A 256 10.80 -0.54 -3.05
N MET A 257 10.47 0.15 -4.14
CA MET A 257 10.93 1.51 -4.39
C MET A 257 10.16 2.56 -3.56
N ARG A 258 8.84 2.38 -3.42
CA ARG A 258 7.96 3.27 -2.65
C ARG A 258 8.14 3.11 -1.13
N MET A 259 8.35 1.88 -0.63
CA MET A 259 8.50 1.59 0.81
C MET A 259 9.92 1.86 1.31
N ASP A 260 10.28 3.14 1.42
CA ASP A 260 11.62 3.55 1.85
C ASP A 260 11.61 4.88 2.60
N ILE A 261 12.64 5.12 3.41
CA ILE A 261 12.76 6.27 4.30
C ILE A 261 12.88 7.58 3.53
N ILE A 262 12.46 8.67 4.17
CA ILE A 262 12.81 10.03 3.74
C ILE A 262 13.98 10.49 4.62
N PRO A 263 15.06 11.07 4.04
CA PRO A 263 16.14 11.66 4.84
C PRO A 263 15.59 12.62 5.90
N VAL A 264 16.15 12.54 7.10
CA VAL A 264 15.67 13.31 8.25
C VAL A 264 15.91 14.79 8.00
N SER A 265 17.05 15.13 7.41
CA SER A 265 17.43 16.48 7.01
C SER A 265 16.40 17.14 6.09
N ILE A 266 15.95 16.44 5.03
CA ILE A 266 14.89 16.92 4.13
C ILE A 266 13.59 17.14 4.90
N ALA A 267 13.17 16.16 5.70
CA ALA A 267 11.90 16.23 6.41
C ALA A 267 11.87 17.39 7.43
N VAL A 268 12.96 17.61 8.17
CA VAL A 268 13.08 18.74 9.11
C VAL A 268 13.09 20.07 8.37
N ALA A 269 13.87 20.18 7.28
CA ALA A 269 13.99 21.42 6.51
C ALA A 269 12.67 21.82 5.83
N GLN A 270 11.97 20.86 5.21
CA GLN A 270 10.65 21.10 4.65
C GLN A 270 9.65 21.45 5.73
N ALA A 271 9.61 20.72 6.86
CA ALA A 271 8.73 21.08 7.97
C ALA A 271 8.99 22.51 8.46
N ALA A 272 10.26 22.91 8.60
CA ALA A 272 10.64 24.26 9.01
C ALA A 272 10.19 25.31 7.99
N ASN A 273 10.40 25.08 6.70
CA ASN A 273 9.99 26.00 5.64
C ASN A 273 8.46 26.15 5.57
N GLU A 274 7.74 25.03 5.46
CA GLU A 274 6.28 25.02 5.26
C GLU A 274 5.50 25.53 6.48
N SER A 275 6.04 25.33 7.68
CA SER A 275 5.39 25.77 8.93
C SER A 275 5.93 27.08 9.49
N GLY A 276 6.94 27.69 8.85
CA GLY A 276 7.64 28.85 9.42
C GLY A 276 8.24 28.52 10.79
N TRP A 277 8.96 27.40 10.89
CA TRP A 277 9.49 26.85 12.14
C TRP A 277 8.42 26.60 13.21
N GLY A 278 7.25 26.13 12.78
CA GLY A 278 6.11 25.82 13.66
C GLY A 278 5.24 27.02 14.06
N THR A 279 5.54 28.23 13.60
CA THR A 279 4.79 29.45 13.98
C THR A 279 3.59 29.75 13.09
N SER A 280 3.46 29.05 11.96
CA SER A 280 2.32 29.19 11.06
C SER A 280 1.01 28.77 11.74
N ARG A 281 -0.06 29.53 11.48
CA ARG A 281 -1.41 29.19 11.95
C ARG A 281 -1.82 27.78 11.57
N PHE A 282 -1.50 27.34 10.36
CA PHE A 282 -1.83 25.99 9.89
C PHE A 282 -1.10 24.90 10.70
N ALA A 283 0.11 25.18 11.16
CA ALA A 283 0.87 24.27 12.01
C ALA A 283 0.32 24.25 13.45
N LEU A 284 0.02 25.42 14.02
CA LEU A 284 -0.47 25.56 15.40
C LEU A 284 -1.91 25.05 15.58
N GLU A 285 -2.82 25.41 14.68
CA GLU A 285 -4.24 25.03 14.76
C GLU A 285 -4.50 23.68 14.08
N GLY A 286 -3.76 23.40 13.01
CA GLY A 286 -4.02 22.26 12.12
C GLY A 286 -3.04 21.11 12.22
N ASN A 287 -1.98 21.23 13.03
CA ASN A 287 -0.83 20.31 13.01
C ASN A 287 -0.25 20.09 11.60
N ALA A 288 -0.47 21.03 10.67
CA ALA A 288 -0.13 20.89 9.26
C ALA A 288 1.33 21.34 9.03
N LEU A 289 2.28 20.49 9.41
CA LEU A 289 3.72 20.80 9.35
C LEU A 289 4.26 20.97 7.92
N PHE A 290 3.59 20.40 6.92
CA PHE A 290 4.11 20.24 5.55
C PHE A 290 3.24 20.89 4.47
N GLY A 291 2.22 21.67 4.83
CA GLY A 291 1.42 22.43 3.86
C GLY A 291 0.58 21.60 2.87
N GLN A 292 0.27 20.34 3.19
CA GLN A 292 -0.45 19.45 2.27
C GLN A 292 -1.87 19.96 1.95
N TRP A 293 -2.22 20.00 0.67
CA TRP A 293 -3.54 20.44 0.22
C TRP A 293 -4.61 19.35 0.37
N THR A 294 -5.86 19.77 0.57
CA THR A 294 -7.06 18.94 0.53
C THR A 294 -8.23 19.71 -0.09
N TRP A 295 -9.07 19.00 -0.83
CA TRP A 295 -10.36 19.50 -1.33
C TRP A 295 -11.53 19.07 -0.43
N SER A 296 -11.24 18.34 0.66
CA SER A 296 -12.24 17.87 1.61
C SER A 296 -12.76 19.00 2.50
N LYS A 297 -13.86 18.72 3.21
CA LYS A 297 -14.38 19.64 4.25
C LYS A 297 -13.40 19.80 5.43
N LYS A 298 -12.57 18.80 5.72
CA LYS A 298 -11.65 18.71 6.88
C LYS A 298 -10.30 19.39 6.62
N GLY A 299 -10.34 20.65 6.21
CA GLY A 299 -9.14 21.47 5.99
C GLY A 299 -9.33 22.90 6.49
N ILE A 300 -8.22 23.58 6.75
CA ILE A 300 -8.17 24.97 7.16
C ILE A 300 -8.02 25.85 5.90
N SER A 301 -8.97 26.76 5.69
CA SER A 301 -8.90 27.73 4.60
C SER A 301 -7.90 28.85 4.92
N PRO A 302 -7.16 29.37 3.92
CA PRO A 302 -6.44 30.65 4.04
C PRO A 302 -7.39 31.80 4.44
N LYS A 303 -6.88 32.78 5.21
CA LYS A 303 -7.69 33.93 5.66
C LYS A 303 -8.11 34.83 4.49
N ASN A 304 -7.19 35.06 3.55
CA ASN A 304 -7.42 35.84 2.33
C ASN A 304 -7.50 34.86 1.16
N LYS A 305 -8.69 34.27 1.01
CA LYS A 305 -8.95 33.28 -0.03
C LYS A 305 -9.30 34.01 -1.32
N ASP A 306 -8.55 33.75 -2.38
CA ASP A 306 -9.00 34.06 -3.74
C ASP A 306 -10.27 33.24 -4.00
N PRO A 307 -11.41 33.86 -4.37
CA PRO A 307 -12.67 33.15 -4.62
C PRO A 307 -12.51 31.92 -5.53
N ASP A 308 -11.53 31.93 -6.43
CA ASP A 308 -11.28 30.86 -7.40
C ASP A 308 -10.41 29.70 -6.86
N GLN A 309 -9.75 29.84 -5.71
CA GLN A 309 -8.93 28.78 -5.12
C GLN A 309 -9.75 27.82 -4.26
N SER A 310 -10.15 26.66 -4.78
CA SER A 310 -10.98 25.70 -4.02
C SER A 310 -10.25 24.90 -2.93
N HIS A 311 -8.91 24.87 -2.94
CA HIS A 311 -8.10 24.02 -2.06
C HIS A 311 -7.97 24.60 -0.63
N LYS A 312 -7.84 23.70 0.36
CA LYS A 312 -7.58 24.00 1.77
C LYS A 312 -6.29 23.32 2.23
N ILE A 313 -5.75 23.73 3.37
CA ILE A 313 -4.65 23.00 4.02
C ILE A 313 -5.22 21.88 4.88
N LEU A 314 -4.69 20.66 4.73
CA LEU A 314 -5.12 19.48 5.46
C LEU A 314 -4.89 19.66 6.97
N GLN A 315 -5.88 19.31 7.78
CA GLN A 315 -5.80 19.34 9.24
C GLN A 315 -5.56 17.95 9.81
N PHE A 316 -4.72 17.87 10.84
CA PHE A 316 -4.38 16.63 11.55
C PHE A 316 -4.70 16.74 13.04
N GLN A 317 -5.19 15.66 13.62
CA GLN A 317 -5.45 15.59 15.06
C GLN A 317 -4.15 15.66 15.89
N ILE A 318 -3.07 15.05 15.37
CA ILE A 318 -1.76 15.03 16.02
C ILE A 318 -0.63 15.27 15.02
N LEU A 319 0.49 15.85 15.46
CA LEU A 319 1.68 16.11 14.62
C LEU A 319 2.20 14.86 13.90
N LYS A 320 2.18 13.71 14.58
CA LYS A 320 2.58 12.42 14.00
C LYS A 320 1.81 12.05 12.74
N ALA A 321 0.52 12.39 12.66
CA ALA A 321 -0.30 12.11 11.49
C ALA A 321 0.12 12.97 10.29
N SER A 322 0.54 14.21 10.53
CA SER A 322 1.10 15.09 9.49
C SER A 322 2.40 14.53 8.92
N VAL A 323 3.33 14.10 9.78
CA VAL A 323 4.58 13.47 9.35
C VAL A 323 4.31 12.20 8.52
N ARG A 324 3.39 11.35 8.95
CA ARG A 324 2.99 10.15 8.19
C ARG A 324 2.44 10.51 6.81
N ALA A 325 1.51 11.46 6.75
CA ALA A 325 0.90 11.88 5.49
C ALA A 325 1.93 12.48 4.53
N TYR A 326 2.88 13.28 5.03
CA TYR A 326 3.99 13.82 4.26
C TYR A 326 4.87 12.71 3.66
N LYS A 327 5.29 11.74 4.47
CA LYS A 327 6.14 10.64 3.96
C LYS A 327 5.40 9.78 2.94
N ASN A 328 4.12 9.49 3.18
CA ASN A 328 3.29 8.78 2.22
C ASN A 328 3.16 9.56 0.91
N ASN A 329 3.04 10.88 0.95
CA ASN A 329 3.01 11.71 -0.25
C ASN A 329 4.30 11.55 -1.08
N LEU A 330 5.47 11.74 -0.47
CA LEU A 330 6.76 11.56 -1.17
C LEU A 330 6.97 10.13 -1.70
N ASN A 331 6.47 9.14 -0.96
CA ASN A 331 6.61 7.75 -1.32
C ASN A 331 5.58 7.24 -2.34
N THR A 332 4.51 7.99 -2.64
CA THR A 332 3.44 7.50 -3.54
C THR A 332 3.13 8.41 -4.71
N HIS A 333 3.26 9.73 -4.56
CA HIS A 333 2.83 10.65 -5.60
C HIS A 333 3.74 10.62 -6.83
N ASN A 334 3.16 10.69 -8.04
CA ASN A 334 3.88 10.56 -9.30
C ASN A 334 4.94 11.66 -9.50
N ALA A 335 4.69 12.87 -8.99
CA ALA A 335 5.63 13.98 -9.05
C ALA A 335 7.00 13.68 -8.41
N TYR A 336 7.08 12.71 -7.49
CA TYR A 336 8.31 12.34 -6.78
C TYR A 336 8.88 10.99 -7.26
N LYS A 337 8.52 10.54 -8.46
CA LYS A 337 9.02 9.27 -9.03
C LYS A 337 10.56 9.27 -9.12
N GLU A 338 11.13 10.33 -9.68
CA GLU A 338 12.58 10.47 -9.84
C GLU A 338 13.32 10.46 -8.49
N PHE A 339 12.79 11.15 -7.48
CA PHE A 339 13.30 11.09 -6.10
C PHE A 339 13.39 9.64 -5.59
N ARG A 340 12.35 8.83 -5.83
CA ARG A 340 12.34 7.42 -5.40
C ARG A 340 13.30 6.56 -6.21
N GLU A 341 13.41 6.78 -7.51
CA GLU A 341 14.33 6.06 -8.40
C GLU A 341 15.79 6.31 -8.00
N VAL A 342 16.17 7.57 -7.75
CA VAL A 342 17.52 7.92 -7.31
C VAL A 342 17.82 7.36 -5.92
N ARG A 343 16.88 7.48 -4.98
CA ARG A 343 17.01 6.86 -3.65
C ARG A 343 17.20 5.33 -3.74
N ALA A 344 16.47 4.67 -4.65
CA ALA A 344 16.64 3.23 -4.88
C ALA A 344 18.03 2.88 -5.43
N LYS A 345 18.57 3.68 -6.36
CA LYS A 345 19.95 3.52 -6.88
C LYS A 345 21.01 3.68 -5.78
N LEU A 346 20.87 4.70 -4.92
CA LEU A 346 21.76 4.89 -3.77
C LEU A 346 21.70 3.68 -2.83
N ARG A 347 20.51 3.17 -2.56
CA ARG A 347 20.33 1.97 -1.72
C ARG A 347 20.96 0.72 -2.34
N GLN A 348 20.78 0.52 -3.65
CA GLN A 348 21.33 -0.65 -4.36
C GLN A 348 22.86 -0.64 -4.39
N SER A 349 23.47 0.54 -4.50
CA SER A 349 24.93 0.71 -4.47
C SER A 349 25.53 0.68 -3.06
N GLY A 350 24.71 0.59 -2.01
CA GLY A 350 25.18 0.70 -0.62
C GLY A 350 25.63 2.11 -0.23
N THR A 351 25.37 3.11 -1.08
CA THR A 351 25.70 4.51 -0.80
C THR A 351 24.80 5.05 0.31
N THR A 352 25.36 5.88 1.19
CA THR A 352 24.57 6.54 2.24
C THR A 352 23.51 7.45 1.60
N ILE A 353 22.25 7.23 1.96
CA ILE A 353 21.13 8.05 1.49
C ILE A 353 21.11 9.34 2.30
N THR A 354 21.62 10.43 1.74
CA THR A 354 21.64 11.76 2.37
C THR A 354 20.56 12.66 1.80
N GLY A 355 20.15 13.67 2.58
CA GLY A 355 19.23 14.69 2.07
C GLY A 355 19.80 15.47 0.89
N LEU A 356 21.07 15.86 0.96
CA LEU A 356 21.73 16.68 -0.08
C LEU A 356 21.75 15.97 -1.45
N ALA A 357 21.94 14.64 -1.45
CA ALA A 357 21.90 13.86 -2.69
C ALA A 357 20.49 13.81 -3.32
N LEU A 358 19.44 14.01 -2.53
CA LEU A 358 18.06 13.77 -2.95
C LEU A 358 17.22 15.04 -3.12
N ILE A 359 17.56 16.15 -2.48
CA ILE A 359 16.69 17.33 -2.39
C ILE A 359 16.35 17.93 -3.76
N LYS A 360 17.30 17.96 -4.70
CA LYS A 360 17.08 18.47 -6.07
C LYS A 360 15.95 17.76 -6.83
N TYR A 361 15.59 16.54 -6.44
CA TYR A 361 14.50 15.77 -7.06
C TYR A 361 13.11 16.08 -6.48
N LEU A 362 13.01 17.06 -5.58
CA LEU A 362 11.75 17.53 -4.99
C LEU A 362 11.27 18.88 -5.54
N LYS A 363 11.78 19.32 -6.71
CA LYS A 363 11.35 20.58 -7.35
C LYS A 363 9.85 20.71 -7.59
N ARG A 364 9.13 19.59 -7.75
CA ARG A 364 7.67 19.57 -7.93
C ARG A 364 6.88 19.70 -6.62
N TYR A 365 7.54 19.86 -5.48
CA TYR A 365 6.87 20.04 -4.19
C TYR A 365 6.22 21.42 -4.09
N ALA A 366 6.83 22.44 -4.69
CA ALA A 366 6.34 23.81 -4.70
C ALA A 366 6.33 24.38 -6.13
N SER A 367 5.49 25.38 -6.37
CA SER A 367 5.35 26.04 -7.69
C SER A 367 6.64 26.71 -8.17
N ILE A 368 7.48 27.17 -7.24
CA ILE A 368 8.75 27.85 -7.54
C ILE A 368 9.88 26.89 -7.99
N GLY A 369 9.60 25.57 -8.10
CA GLY A 369 10.49 24.65 -8.80
C GLY A 369 11.85 24.46 -8.14
N GLU A 370 12.93 24.67 -8.88
CA GLU A 370 14.31 24.44 -8.42
C GLU A 370 14.73 25.43 -7.33
N LYS A 371 14.22 26.66 -7.38
CA LYS A 371 14.42 27.65 -6.31
C LYS A 371 13.90 27.14 -4.96
N TYR A 372 12.85 26.30 -4.96
CA TYR A 372 12.40 25.64 -3.73
C TYR A 372 13.48 24.74 -3.16
N THR A 373 14.08 23.89 -4.00
CA THR A 373 15.08 22.93 -3.54
C THR A 373 16.35 23.61 -3.05
N GLU A 374 16.74 24.74 -3.65
CA GLU A 374 17.84 25.60 -3.16
C GLU A 374 17.54 26.18 -1.77
N ILE A 375 16.31 26.65 -1.53
CA ILE A 375 15.90 27.15 -0.20
C ILE A 375 15.98 26.04 0.84
N ILE A 376 15.48 24.85 0.52
CA ILE A 376 15.50 23.70 1.44
C ILE A 376 16.95 23.25 1.71
N GLU A 377 17.79 23.18 0.68
CA GLU A 377 19.21 22.89 0.81
C GLU A 377 19.92 23.93 1.70
N GLY A 378 19.64 25.22 1.50
CA GLY A 378 20.13 26.30 2.35
C GLY A 378 19.75 26.13 3.82
N ILE A 379 18.49 25.79 4.11
CA ILE A 379 18.02 25.49 5.47
C ILE A 379 18.77 24.28 6.05
N MET A 380 18.99 23.23 5.26
CA MET A 380 19.73 22.05 5.69
C MET A 380 21.17 22.36 6.07
N VAL A 381 21.88 23.13 5.24
CA VAL A 381 23.28 23.50 5.45
C VAL A 381 23.41 24.45 6.64
N GLN A 382 22.61 25.53 6.67
CA GLN A 382 22.69 26.57 7.72
C GLN A 382 22.38 26.03 9.13
N ASN A 383 21.61 24.94 9.24
CA ASN A 383 21.22 24.36 10.53
C ASN A 383 21.85 22.99 10.78
N SER A 384 22.82 22.58 9.95
CA SER A 384 23.54 21.29 10.05
C SER A 384 22.59 20.09 10.16
N LEU A 385 21.52 20.08 9.35
CA LEU A 385 20.45 19.08 9.50
C LEU A 385 20.87 17.69 9.00
N THR A 386 21.91 17.60 8.18
CA THR A 386 22.49 16.33 7.71
C THR A 386 23.03 15.47 8.85
N ASP A 387 23.42 16.08 9.97
CA ASP A 387 23.88 15.36 11.17
C ASP A 387 22.80 14.41 11.71
N PHE A 388 21.53 14.76 11.49
CA PHE A 388 20.39 13.97 11.94
C PHE A 388 20.01 12.83 10.99
N ASP A 389 20.60 12.73 9.79
CA ASP A 389 20.30 11.64 8.85
C ASP A 389 20.73 10.26 9.39
N LYS A 390 21.69 10.24 10.34
CA LYS A 390 22.15 9.03 11.03
C LYS A 390 21.56 8.86 12.44
N ALA A 391 20.71 9.78 12.89
CA ALA A 391 20.09 9.71 14.20
C ALA A 391 19.12 8.51 14.29
N ASN A 392 19.01 7.93 15.47
CA ASN A 392 18.13 6.79 15.74
C ASN A 392 17.32 7.05 17.01
N LEU A 393 16.11 6.50 17.12
CA LEU A 393 15.35 6.61 18.36
C LEU A 393 15.95 5.73 19.45
N LEU A 394 15.79 6.18 20.69
CA LEU A 394 16.01 5.35 21.85
C LEU A 394 14.94 4.24 21.84
N PRO A 395 15.32 2.95 21.88
CA PRO A 395 14.36 1.86 21.86
C PRO A 395 13.45 1.92 23.09
N THR A 396 12.14 1.98 22.89
CA THR A 396 11.13 1.98 23.97
C THR A 396 10.80 0.57 24.48
N LYS A 397 11.71 -0.40 24.35
CA LYS A 397 11.43 -1.75 24.87
C LYS A 397 11.17 -1.65 26.38
N LEU A 398 9.91 -1.78 26.79
CA LEU A 398 9.58 -2.52 28.00
C LEU A 398 10.31 -3.85 27.86
N LYS A 399 11.42 -4.02 28.59
CA LYS A 399 11.96 -5.35 28.82
C LYS A 399 10.79 -6.17 29.37
N LYS A 400 10.29 -7.14 28.60
CA LYS A 400 9.53 -8.24 29.19
C LYS A 400 10.46 -8.88 30.22
N GLY A 401 10.13 -8.71 31.50
CA GLY A 401 10.92 -9.16 32.64
C GLY A 401 11.68 -8.01 33.30
N ILE A 402 10.99 -7.30 34.18
CA ILE A 402 11.20 -7.36 35.64
C ILE A 402 9.81 -7.11 36.22
N ALA A 403 9.25 -8.13 36.88
CA ALA A 403 8.18 -7.90 37.83
C ALA A 403 8.85 -7.29 39.07
N LEU A 404 8.42 -6.09 39.44
CA LEU A 404 8.57 -5.54 40.78
C LEU A 404 7.17 -5.25 41.28
#